data_AF-A0A9X2CD61-F1
#
_entry.id   AF-A0A9X2CD61-F1
#
_cell.length_a   1.000
_cell.length_b   1.000
_cell.length_c   1.000
_cell.angle_alpha   90.00
_cell.angle_beta   90.00
_cell.angle_gamma   90.00
#
_symmetry.space_group_name_H-M   'P 1'
#
loop_
_entity.id
_entity.type
_entity.pdbx_description
1 polymer ?
#
loop_
_entity_poly.entity_id
_entity_poly.type
_entity_poly.pdbx_seq_one_letter_code
_entity_poly.pdbx_strand_id
1 'polypeptide(L)'
;MSIDTPSTELSVRERVFKICNQLYAENTKVKIRTVLSLLPDVKSTSTIHKYHKEWRLDLESSKKTLFDAFGFSDTFQNAFVTEIARFHTEAKNEYSDKLIELTEERDAAVLGLEKADSDLVSHQERADSLSDQVQELQNEITLLTREAKQHAERLEKDKVAAIDRLERQMSDLESRLNNEKSLVVEQLKNQIDSLTSKNNELRELNENQRTELAKAQLKLESNASLVVEIKERAAVSEEQSTLRVQKLEESLSKLSTEHNNLTRELAVTKEKLKSKDDLVLSSLNQYEQAIQNESALRRLVEEKDREQRELRSKLDRVTQDDASAQAELLKLIEKQGELKQMLVYRDEQIAEMQQALTAK
;
A
#
# COMPACT_ATOMS: atom_id res chain seq x y z
N MET A 1 126.52 51.09 43.59
CA MET A 1 127.44 52.13 44.09
C MET A 1 128.84 51.54 44.05
N SER A 2 129.62 52.00 43.08
CA SER A 2 131.01 51.59 42.87
C SER A 2 131.87 52.10 44.01
N ILE A 3 132.64 51.22 44.64
CA ILE A 3 133.65 51.60 45.62
C ILE A 3 134.90 51.96 44.83
N ASP A 4 135.14 53.26 44.69
CA ASP A 4 136.43 53.80 44.29
C ASP A 4 137.50 53.31 45.28
N THR A 5 138.43 52.51 44.78
CA THR A 5 139.69 52.19 45.45
C THR A 5 140.75 53.22 45.06
N PRO A 6 141.05 54.23 45.89
CA PRO A 6 142.34 54.88 45.85
C PRO A 6 143.34 53.95 46.55
N SER A 7 144.15 53.29 45.72
CA SER A 7 145.41 52.67 46.08
C SER A 7 146.38 53.74 46.56
N THR A 8 146.38 53.98 47.86
CA THR A 8 147.50 54.58 48.59
C THR A 8 147.86 53.55 49.67
N GLU A 9 149.15 53.26 49.83
CA GLU A 9 149.74 52.23 50.70
C GLU A 9 149.40 52.44 52.19
N LEU A 10 148.13 52.29 52.55
CA LEU A 10 147.67 52.25 53.93
C LEU A 10 148.14 50.94 54.52
N SER A 11 148.81 51.02 55.66
CA SER A 11 149.27 49.86 56.40
C SER A 11 148.10 48.91 56.64
N VAL A 12 148.36 47.59 56.67
CA VAL A 12 147.33 46.58 56.99
C VAL A 12 146.56 46.97 58.27
N ARG A 13 147.23 47.62 59.22
CA ARG A 13 146.61 48.20 60.42
C ARG A 13 145.53 49.23 60.08
N GLU A 14 145.86 50.24 59.28
CA GLU A 14 144.97 51.36 58.94
C GLU A 14 143.76 50.90 58.13
N ARG A 15 143.95 49.92 57.24
CA ARG A 15 142.84 49.28 56.50
C ARG A 15 141.91 48.52 57.44
N VAL A 16 142.45 47.76 58.38
CA VAL A 16 141.65 47.10 59.43
C VAL A 16 140.89 48.13 60.25
N PHE A 17 141.54 49.21 60.70
CA PHE A 17 140.90 50.28 61.46
C PHE A 17 139.77 50.97 60.67
N LYS A 18 139.99 51.27 59.39
CA LYS A 18 138.98 51.89 58.51
C LYS A 18 137.74 51.01 58.36
N ILE A 19 137.93 49.71 58.11
CA ILE A 19 136.81 48.75 58.01
C ILE A 19 136.09 48.62 59.35
N CYS A 20 136.84 48.54 60.46
CA CYS A 20 136.22 48.45 61.78
C CYS A 20 135.41 49.72 62.12
N ASN A 21 135.93 50.91 61.80
CA ASN A 21 135.20 52.17 61.96
C ASN A 21 133.96 52.25 61.08
N GLN A 22 134.03 51.79 59.82
CA GLN A 22 132.88 51.76 58.92
C GLN A 22 131.78 50.83 59.45
N LEU A 23 132.14 49.59 59.80
CA LEU A 23 131.19 48.62 60.37
C LEU A 23 130.58 49.13 61.69
N TYR A 24 131.39 49.80 62.51
CA TYR A 24 130.92 50.43 63.75
C TYR A 24 129.95 51.60 63.48
N ALA A 25 130.21 52.44 62.47
CA ALA A 25 129.33 53.54 62.07
C ALA A 25 128.00 53.05 61.48
N GLU A 26 128.01 51.91 60.79
CA GLU A 26 126.80 51.23 60.27
C GLU A 26 126.05 50.44 61.36
N ASN A 27 126.39 50.62 62.65
CA ASN A 27 125.84 49.87 63.80
C ASN A 27 125.94 48.33 63.66
N THR A 28 126.86 47.85 62.83
CA THR A 28 127.07 46.42 62.60
C THR A 28 128.14 45.88 63.55
N LYS A 29 127.88 44.75 64.20
CA LYS A 29 128.83 44.13 65.12
C LYS A 29 130.12 43.75 64.38
N VAL A 30 131.22 44.44 64.68
CA VAL A 30 132.55 44.22 64.07
C VAL A 30 133.11 42.86 64.49
N LYS A 31 132.81 41.82 63.70
CA LYS A 31 133.36 40.46 63.85
C LYS A 31 134.62 40.30 63.02
N ILE A 32 135.64 39.63 63.57
CA ILE A 32 136.93 39.38 62.89
C ILE A 32 136.72 38.70 61.53
N ARG A 33 135.76 37.77 61.43
CA ARG A 33 135.44 37.07 60.17
C ARG A 33 134.88 38.01 59.10
N THR A 34 134.06 38.99 59.48
CA THR A 34 133.52 40.02 58.58
C THR A 34 134.63 40.97 58.10
N VAL A 35 135.54 41.35 58.98
CA VAL A 35 136.71 42.18 58.63
C VAL A 35 137.65 41.42 57.69
N LEU A 36 137.89 40.13 57.96
CA LEU A 36 138.70 39.24 57.11
C LEU A 36 138.09 39.06 55.71
N SER A 37 136.77 38.92 55.59
CA SER A 37 136.11 38.82 54.27
C SER A 37 136.22 40.09 53.43
N LEU A 38 136.42 41.25 54.06
CA LEU A 38 136.59 42.54 53.40
C LEU A 38 138.07 42.85 53.06
N LEU A 39 139.01 41.97 53.46
CA LEU A 39 140.45 42.08 53.20
C LEU A 39 141.00 40.78 52.58
N PRO A 40 140.73 40.51 51.29
CA PRO A 40 141.09 39.25 50.64
C PRO A 40 142.61 39.02 50.52
N ASP A 41 143.42 40.07 50.68
CA ASP A 41 144.89 40.04 50.60
C ASP A 41 145.58 39.63 51.91
N VAL A 42 144.87 39.70 53.05
CA VAL A 42 145.42 39.33 54.38
C VAL A 42 144.87 37.98 54.82
N LYS A 43 145.66 36.91 54.64
CA LYS A 43 145.23 35.55 55.01
C LYS A 43 145.41 35.22 56.51
N SER A 44 146.13 36.07 57.25
CA SER A 44 146.46 35.83 58.65
C SER A 44 145.37 36.36 59.59
N THR A 45 144.58 35.45 60.16
CA THR A 45 143.58 35.79 61.18
C THR A 45 144.22 36.40 62.43
N SER A 46 145.45 36.00 62.80
CA SER A 46 146.16 36.55 63.95
C SER A 46 146.56 38.01 63.75
N THR A 47 146.93 38.40 62.52
CA THR A 47 147.23 39.80 62.16
C THR A 47 146.00 40.68 62.30
N ILE A 48 144.84 40.22 61.80
CA ILE A 48 143.58 40.97 61.96
C ILE A 48 143.14 40.98 63.43
N HIS A 49 143.27 39.88 64.16
CA HIS A 49 142.92 39.84 65.59
C HIS A 49 143.79 40.82 66.40
N LYS A 50 145.08 40.95 66.08
CA LYS A 50 145.97 41.93 66.72
C LYS A 50 145.48 43.35 66.49
N TYR A 51 145.27 43.76 65.23
CA TYR A 51 144.83 45.12 64.91
C TYR A 51 143.38 45.39 65.30
N HIS A 52 142.51 44.39 65.32
CA HIS A 52 141.14 44.49 65.86
C HIS A 52 141.14 44.74 67.36
N LYS A 53 142.01 44.05 68.10
CA LYS A 53 142.19 44.27 69.54
C LYS A 53 142.75 45.67 69.80
N GLU A 54 143.72 46.10 69.01
CA GLU A 54 144.31 47.44 69.10
C GLU A 54 143.27 48.53 68.79
N TRP A 55 142.53 48.39 67.70
CA TRP A 55 141.41 49.27 67.36
C TRP A 55 140.36 49.34 68.48
N ARG A 56 140.02 48.18 69.08
CA ARG A 56 139.08 48.14 70.20
C ARG A 56 139.61 48.89 71.41
N LEU A 57 140.90 48.74 71.73
CA LEU A 57 141.55 49.49 72.81
C LEU A 57 141.58 50.98 72.52
N ASP A 58 141.89 51.39 71.28
CA ASP A 58 141.90 52.80 70.86
C ASP A 58 140.49 53.41 70.93
N LEU A 59 139.47 52.65 70.53
CA LEU A 59 138.07 53.08 70.62
C LEU A 59 137.63 53.22 72.09
N GLU A 60 138.00 52.28 72.95
CA GLU A 60 137.68 52.32 74.38
C GLU A 60 138.42 53.48 75.07
N SER A 61 139.69 53.68 74.74
CA SER A 61 140.48 54.81 75.22
C SER A 61 139.89 56.13 74.74
N SER A 62 139.50 56.23 73.48
CA SER A 62 138.88 57.44 72.92
C SER A 62 137.55 57.76 73.60
N LYS A 63 136.70 56.76 73.85
CA LYS A 63 135.46 56.92 74.63
C LYS A 63 135.74 57.40 76.04
N LYS A 64 136.69 56.75 76.73
CA LYS A 64 137.09 57.13 78.09
C LYS A 64 137.61 58.57 78.15
N THR A 65 138.51 58.94 77.26
CA THR A 65 139.03 60.32 77.16
C THR A 65 137.91 61.33 76.88
N LEU A 66 136.94 60.99 76.03
CA LEU A 66 135.79 61.87 75.77
C LEU A 66 134.96 62.09 77.04
N PHE A 67 134.59 61.03 77.75
CA PHE A 67 133.79 61.18 78.96
C PHE A 67 134.56 61.86 80.12
N ASP A 68 135.86 61.58 80.25
CA ASP A 68 136.75 62.23 81.21
C ASP A 68 136.90 63.74 80.91
N ALA A 69 136.97 64.13 79.63
CA ALA A 69 137.04 65.53 79.20
C ALA A 69 135.76 66.32 79.54
N PHE A 70 134.61 65.65 79.59
CA PHE A 70 133.35 66.25 80.06
C PHE A 70 133.18 66.18 81.58
N GLY A 71 134.12 65.57 82.32
CA GLY A 71 134.09 65.48 83.78
C GLY A 71 133.03 64.52 84.32
N PHE A 72 132.54 63.57 83.52
CA PHE A 72 131.53 62.62 83.96
C PHE A 72 132.17 61.48 84.79
N SER A 73 131.54 61.12 85.89
CA SER A 73 131.97 59.98 86.70
C SER A 73 131.80 58.66 85.93
N ASP A 74 132.69 57.70 86.15
CA ASP A 74 132.59 56.34 85.58
C ASP A 74 131.21 55.69 85.86
N THR A 75 130.63 56.00 87.02
CA THR A 75 129.28 55.54 87.40
C THR A 75 128.21 56.09 86.44
N PHE A 76 128.29 57.37 86.08
CA PHE A 76 127.37 58.00 85.13
C PHE A 76 127.56 57.43 83.71
N GLN A 77 128.80 57.26 83.27
CA GLN A 77 129.10 56.70 81.94
C GLN A 77 128.51 55.29 81.78
N ASN A 78 128.72 54.43 82.77
CA ASN A 78 128.17 53.06 82.78
C ASN A 78 126.64 53.06 82.84
N ALA A 79 126.03 53.94 83.65
CA ALA A 79 124.58 54.08 83.70
C ALA A 79 124.00 54.53 82.34
N PHE A 80 124.64 55.51 81.69
CA PHE A 80 124.20 56.03 80.39
C PHE A 80 124.31 54.99 79.26
N VAL A 81 125.41 54.25 79.18
CA VAL A 81 125.56 53.16 78.19
C VAL A 81 124.57 52.02 78.44
N THR A 82 124.34 51.68 79.71
CA THR A 82 123.33 50.69 80.10
C THR A 82 121.93 51.16 79.68
N GLU A 83 121.62 52.44 79.86
CA GLU A 83 120.34 53.02 79.47
C GLU A 83 120.16 53.04 77.94
N ILE A 84 121.21 53.36 77.17
CA ILE A 84 121.18 53.23 75.70
C ILE A 84 120.90 51.77 75.30
N ALA A 85 121.57 50.80 75.92
CA ALA A 85 121.33 49.38 75.65
C ALA A 85 119.92 48.94 76.03
N ARG A 86 119.36 49.49 77.13
CA ARG A 86 117.97 49.28 77.56
C ARG A 86 117.00 49.78 76.49
N PHE A 87 117.13 51.04 76.04
CA PHE A 87 116.29 51.60 74.98
C PHE A 87 116.42 50.85 73.65
N HIS A 88 117.63 50.40 73.29
CA HIS A 88 117.82 49.61 72.07
C HIS A 88 117.12 48.25 72.15
N THR A 89 117.15 47.62 73.33
CA THR A 89 116.45 46.35 73.57
C THR A 89 114.95 46.54 73.59
N GLU A 90 114.47 47.61 74.24
CA GLU A 90 113.05 47.98 74.29
C GLU A 90 112.49 48.26 72.89
N ALA A 91 113.15 49.11 72.10
CA ALA A 91 112.75 49.39 70.71
C ALA A 91 112.79 48.12 69.85
N LYS A 92 113.82 47.28 70.00
CA LYS A 92 113.89 46.00 69.28
C LYS A 92 112.72 45.09 69.63
N ASN A 93 112.35 45.00 70.91
CA ASN A 93 111.24 44.19 71.37
C ASN A 93 109.91 44.76 70.83
N GLU A 94 109.69 46.08 70.91
CA GLU A 94 108.50 46.73 70.37
C GLU A 94 108.35 46.47 68.86
N TYR A 95 109.41 46.63 68.07
CA TYR A 95 109.38 46.29 66.65
C TYR A 95 109.17 44.79 66.40
N SER A 96 109.74 43.92 67.25
CA SER A 96 109.53 42.48 67.17
C SER A 96 108.07 42.11 67.44
N ASP A 97 107.48 42.66 68.50
CA ASP A 97 106.08 42.43 68.88
C ASP A 97 105.14 42.98 67.79
N LYS A 98 105.44 44.17 67.25
CA LYS A 98 104.66 44.72 66.14
C LYS A 98 104.76 43.86 64.88
N LEU A 99 105.92 43.29 64.59
CA LEU A 99 106.09 42.36 63.48
C LEU A 99 105.28 41.07 63.69
N ILE A 100 105.22 40.55 64.91
CA ILE A 100 104.41 39.36 65.25
C ILE A 100 102.92 39.68 65.06
N GLU A 101 102.43 40.79 65.63
CA GLU A 101 101.03 41.22 65.50
C GLU A 101 100.62 41.37 64.02
N LEU A 102 101.43 42.07 63.22
CA LEU A 102 101.17 42.22 61.78
C LEU A 102 101.23 40.89 61.02
N THR A 103 102.05 39.95 61.48
CA THR A 103 102.13 38.61 60.88
C THR A 103 100.88 37.80 61.22
N GLU A 104 100.40 37.85 62.46
CA GLU A 104 99.16 37.19 62.90
C GLU A 104 97.94 37.78 62.21
N GLU A 105 97.85 39.11 62.07
CA GLU A 105 96.79 39.79 61.32
C GLU A 105 96.79 39.37 59.84
N ARG A 106 97.97 39.32 59.22
CA ARG A 106 98.12 38.83 57.85
C ARG A 106 97.63 37.39 57.73
N ASP A 107 98.06 36.51 58.63
CA ASP A 107 97.70 35.09 58.58
C ASP A 107 96.20 34.88 58.81
N ALA A 108 95.59 35.64 59.72
CA ALA A 108 94.14 35.66 59.90
C ALA A 108 93.41 36.15 58.64
N ALA A 109 93.92 37.17 57.96
CA ALA A 109 93.36 37.67 56.70
C ALA A 109 93.48 36.63 55.57
N VAL A 110 94.63 35.95 55.46
CA VAL A 110 94.85 34.87 54.49
C VAL A 110 93.89 33.71 54.74
N LEU A 111 93.75 33.24 55.97
CA LEU A 111 92.78 32.19 56.32
C LEU A 111 91.33 32.61 56.02
N GLY A 112 91.00 33.88 56.26
CA GLY A 112 89.69 34.45 55.90
C GLY A 112 89.43 34.42 54.40
N LEU A 113 90.44 34.76 53.59
CA LEU A 113 90.36 34.69 52.13
C LEU A 113 90.26 33.25 51.63
N GLU A 114 91.07 32.32 52.16
CA GLU A 114 91.00 30.90 51.79
C GLU A 114 89.62 30.30 52.07
N LYS A 115 89.00 30.67 53.21
CA LYS A 115 87.63 30.25 53.52
C LYS A 115 86.62 30.84 52.54
N ALA A 116 86.73 32.13 52.23
CA ALA A 116 85.83 32.78 51.27
C ALA A 116 85.96 32.17 49.86
N ASP A 117 87.18 31.84 49.42
CA ASP A 117 87.44 31.14 48.15
C ASP A 117 86.82 29.74 48.17
N SER A 118 86.97 28.99 49.26
CA SER A 118 86.34 27.67 49.41
C SER A 118 84.80 27.75 49.35
N ASP A 119 84.20 28.75 50.02
CA ASP A 119 82.76 28.98 49.99
C ASP A 119 82.29 29.36 48.57
N LEU A 120 83.07 30.19 47.86
CA LEU A 120 82.80 30.58 46.48
C LEU A 120 82.80 29.37 45.54
N VAL A 121 83.79 28.48 45.65
CA VAL A 121 83.84 27.24 44.86
C VAL A 121 82.61 26.37 45.16
N SER A 122 82.24 26.19 46.42
CA SER A 122 81.05 25.41 46.80
C SER A 122 79.76 26.02 46.24
N HIS A 123 79.65 27.35 46.25
CA HIS A 123 78.51 28.04 45.65
C HIS A 123 78.46 27.91 44.14
N GLN A 124 79.62 27.92 43.48
CA GLN A 124 79.71 27.73 42.03
C GLN A 124 79.31 26.31 41.62
N GLU A 125 79.80 25.29 42.31
CA GLU A 125 79.39 23.89 42.09
C GLU A 125 77.87 23.70 42.25
N ARG A 126 77.27 24.35 43.26
CA ARG A 126 75.82 24.32 43.46
C ARG A 126 75.08 25.05 42.35
N ALA A 127 75.58 26.19 41.89
CA ALA A 127 74.98 26.94 40.80
C ALA A 127 75.01 26.15 39.50
N ASP A 128 76.13 25.50 39.19
CA ASP A 128 76.30 24.63 38.02
C ASP A 128 75.33 23.43 38.09
N SER A 129 75.25 22.75 39.24
CA SER A 129 74.32 21.64 39.44
C SER A 129 72.85 22.05 39.29
N LEU A 130 72.46 23.23 39.81
CA LEU A 130 71.11 23.75 39.63
C LEU A 130 70.84 24.14 38.17
N SER A 131 71.83 24.70 37.48
CA SER A 131 71.73 25.02 36.06
C SER A 131 71.48 23.78 35.22
N ASP A 132 72.19 22.68 35.50
CA ASP A 132 71.99 21.39 34.83
C ASP A 132 70.59 20.83 35.08
N GLN A 133 70.09 20.87 36.33
CA GLN A 133 68.74 20.42 36.67
C GLN A 133 67.66 21.26 35.97
N VAL A 134 67.84 22.59 35.92
CA VAL A 134 66.92 23.48 35.20
C VAL A 134 66.91 23.13 33.71
N GLN A 135 68.07 22.86 33.12
CA GLN A 135 68.16 22.48 31.72
C GLN A 135 67.48 21.12 31.45
N GLU A 136 67.64 20.15 32.34
CA GLU A 136 66.98 18.84 32.25
C GLU A 136 65.46 18.96 32.35
N LEU A 137 64.95 19.71 33.33
CA LEU A 137 63.52 19.96 33.49
C LEU A 137 62.93 20.73 32.29
N GLN A 138 63.68 21.68 31.72
CA GLN A 138 63.25 22.36 30.50
C GLN A 138 63.16 21.39 29.31
N ASN A 139 64.12 20.49 29.17
CA ASN A 139 64.09 19.45 28.14
C ASN A 139 62.89 18.50 28.34
N GLU A 140 62.60 18.10 29.58
CA GLU A 140 61.44 17.27 29.90
C GLU A 140 60.11 17.99 29.59
N ILE A 141 59.96 19.25 30.00
CA ILE A 141 58.78 20.06 29.70
C ILE A 141 58.57 20.19 28.19
N THR A 142 59.63 20.44 27.41
CA THR A 142 59.51 20.54 25.95
C THR A 142 59.12 19.21 25.30
N LEU A 143 59.64 18.08 25.80
CA LEU A 143 59.27 16.74 25.34
C LEU A 143 57.80 16.43 25.65
N LEU A 144 57.38 16.60 26.91
CA LEU A 144 56.01 16.37 27.36
C LEU A 144 55.01 17.27 26.63
N THR A 145 55.37 18.54 26.39
CA THR A 145 54.55 19.47 25.61
C THR A 145 54.38 18.97 24.16
N ARG A 146 55.45 18.45 23.56
CA ARG A 146 55.40 17.87 22.21
C ARG A 146 54.51 16.62 22.16
N GLU A 147 54.65 15.73 23.13
CA GLU A 147 53.84 14.50 23.22
C GLU A 147 52.36 14.81 23.45
N ALA A 148 52.05 15.74 24.36
CA ALA A 148 50.69 16.18 24.60
C ALA A 148 50.05 16.78 23.34
N LYS A 149 50.80 17.61 22.60
CA LYS A 149 50.35 18.16 21.31
C LYS A 149 50.08 17.07 20.28
N GLN A 150 51.00 16.12 20.11
CA GLN A 150 50.82 15.01 19.19
C GLN A 150 49.64 14.11 19.56
N HIS A 151 49.44 13.86 20.86
CA HIS A 151 48.30 13.09 21.34
C HIS A 151 46.98 13.82 21.06
N ALA A 152 46.92 15.14 21.27
CA ALA A 152 45.76 15.96 20.93
C ALA A 152 45.45 15.92 19.43
N GLU A 153 46.46 16.08 18.57
CA GLU A 153 46.31 16.01 17.11
C GLU A 153 45.82 14.62 16.64
N ARG A 154 46.32 13.54 17.24
CA ARG A 154 45.84 12.18 16.94
C ARG A 154 44.38 11.99 17.34
N LEU A 155 44.03 12.42 18.55
CA LEU A 155 42.65 12.32 19.04
C LEU A 155 41.68 13.13 18.18
N GLU A 156 42.09 14.32 17.73
CA GLU A 156 41.29 15.15 16.83
C GLU A 156 41.11 14.47 15.46
N LYS A 157 42.18 13.92 14.89
CA LYS A 157 42.11 13.15 13.63
C LYS A 157 41.20 11.94 13.73
N ASP A 158 41.26 11.21 14.84
CA ASP A 158 40.41 10.04 15.08
C ASP A 158 38.93 10.44 15.25
N LYS A 159 38.66 11.55 15.94
CA LYS A 159 37.30 12.12 16.05
C LYS A 159 36.73 12.53 14.69
N VAL A 160 37.51 13.23 13.87
CA VAL A 160 37.10 13.63 12.51
C VAL A 160 36.81 12.38 11.67
N ALA A 161 37.68 11.38 11.69
CA ALA A 161 37.46 10.13 10.96
C ALA A 161 36.21 9.36 11.44
N ALA A 162 35.89 9.43 12.73
CA ALA A 162 34.65 8.84 13.27
C ALA A 162 33.40 9.59 12.82
N ILE A 163 33.44 10.93 12.81
CA ILE A 163 32.35 11.78 12.30
C ILE A 163 32.11 11.47 10.82
N ASP A 164 33.15 11.45 9.98
CA ASP A 164 33.02 11.13 8.55
C ASP A 164 32.38 9.76 8.31
N ARG A 165 32.68 8.77 9.15
CA ARG A 165 32.07 7.43 9.07
C ARG A 165 30.58 7.47 9.42
N LEU A 166 30.22 8.18 10.50
CA LEU A 166 28.83 8.31 10.92
C LEU A 166 28.01 9.09 9.90
N GLU A 167 28.55 10.17 9.32
CA GLU A 167 27.89 10.93 8.26
C GLU A 167 27.61 10.07 7.02
N ARG A 168 28.58 9.25 6.59
CA ARG A 168 28.37 8.29 5.50
C ARG A 168 27.31 7.24 5.82
N GLN A 169 27.29 6.71 7.05
CA GLN A 169 26.27 5.76 7.47
C GLN A 169 24.87 6.39 7.51
N MET A 170 24.74 7.62 8.01
CA MET A 170 23.47 8.33 7.98
C MET A 170 23.00 8.58 6.55
N SER A 171 23.89 9.02 5.67
CA SER A 171 23.58 9.24 4.25
C SER A 171 23.12 7.96 3.54
N ASP A 172 23.76 6.82 3.80
CA ASP A 172 23.35 5.52 3.25
C ASP A 172 21.97 5.11 3.78
N LEU A 173 21.74 5.24 5.09
CA LEU A 173 20.43 4.94 5.70
C LEU A 173 19.32 5.84 5.18
N GLU A 174 19.58 7.14 5.00
CA GLU A 174 18.63 8.07 4.39
C GLU A 174 18.30 7.70 2.95
N SER A 175 19.31 7.34 2.15
CA SER A 175 19.11 6.87 0.77
C SER A 175 18.26 5.61 0.73
N ARG A 176 18.58 4.61 1.58
CA ARG A 176 17.81 3.36 1.70
C ARG A 176 16.38 3.61 2.13
N LEU A 177 16.16 4.41 3.17
CA LEU A 177 14.84 4.77 3.65
C LEU A 177 14.03 5.50 2.55
N ASN A 178 14.67 6.39 1.79
CA ASN A 178 14.01 7.09 0.69
C ASN A 178 13.62 6.14 -0.44
N ASN A 179 14.48 5.18 -0.79
CA ASN A 179 14.19 4.15 -1.79
C ASN A 179 13.04 3.23 -1.33
N GLU A 180 13.05 2.79 -0.07
CA GLU A 180 11.97 2.00 0.52
C GLU A 180 10.64 2.78 0.53
N LYS A 181 10.67 4.05 0.95
CA LYS A 181 9.50 4.93 0.89
C LYS A 181 8.96 5.06 -0.52
N SER A 182 9.83 5.28 -1.51
CA SER A 182 9.44 5.35 -2.92
C SER A 182 8.76 4.05 -3.39
N LEU A 183 9.35 2.90 -3.05
CA LEU A 183 8.80 1.58 -3.40
C LEU A 183 7.42 1.36 -2.78
N VAL A 184 7.25 1.67 -1.49
CA VAL A 184 5.97 1.54 -0.79
C VAL A 184 4.94 2.49 -1.39
N VAL A 185 5.30 3.75 -1.67
CA VAL A 185 4.41 4.72 -2.33
C VAL A 185 3.97 4.20 -3.70
N GLU A 186 4.88 3.62 -4.48
CA GLU A 186 4.57 3.07 -5.79
C GLU A 186 3.68 1.82 -5.71
N GLN A 187 3.93 0.93 -4.75
CA GLN A 187 3.05 -0.22 -4.47
C GLN A 187 1.64 0.23 -4.07
N LEU A 188 1.53 1.22 -3.19
CA LEU A 188 0.24 1.77 -2.76
C LEU A 188 -0.51 2.44 -3.92
N LYS A 189 0.20 3.21 -4.77
CA LYS A 189 -0.38 3.77 -6.00
C LYS A 189 -0.92 2.68 -6.93
N ASN A 190 -0.13 1.65 -7.21
CA ASN A 190 -0.55 0.53 -8.06
C ASN A 190 -1.76 -0.21 -7.47
N GLN A 191 -1.83 -0.38 -6.14
CA GLN A 191 -3.01 -0.95 -5.48
C GLN A 191 -4.24 -0.06 -5.62
N ILE A 192 -4.10 1.26 -5.43
CA ILE A 192 -5.18 2.24 -5.63
C ILE A 192 -5.68 2.19 -7.06
N ASP A 193 -4.79 2.16 -8.05
CA ASP A 193 -5.15 2.11 -9.47
C ASP A 193 -5.89 0.81 -9.81
N SER A 194 -5.40 -0.34 -9.30
CA SER A 194 -6.06 -1.64 -9.48
C SER A 194 -7.45 -1.68 -8.86
N LEU A 195 -7.59 -1.19 -7.61
CA LEU A 195 -8.88 -1.11 -6.94
C LEU A 195 -9.83 -0.14 -7.64
N THR A 196 -9.31 0.97 -8.16
CA THR A 196 -10.09 1.95 -8.93
C THR A 196 -10.61 1.33 -10.23
N SER A 197 -9.76 0.60 -10.98
CA SER A 197 -10.18 -0.14 -12.17
C SER A 197 -11.28 -1.15 -11.85
N LYS A 198 -11.09 -1.99 -10.83
CA LYS A 198 -12.10 -2.97 -10.39
C LYS A 198 -13.41 -2.30 -9.98
N ASN A 199 -13.34 -1.16 -9.30
CA ASN A 199 -14.53 -0.43 -8.89
C ASN A 199 -15.29 0.12 -10.11
N ASN A 200 -14.56 0.63 -11.12
CA ASN A 200 -15.16 1.06 -12.39
C ASN A 200 -15.82 -0.11 -13.12
N GLU A 201 -15.13 -1.26 -13.24
CA GLU A 201 -15.68 -2.48 -13.85
C GLU A 201 -16.94 -2.97 -13.13
N LEU A 202 -16.91 -3.00 -11.79
CA LEU A 202 -18.08 -3.38 -10.99
C LEU A 202 -19.23 -2.38 -11.15
N ARG A 203 -18.92 -1.09 -11.29
CA ARG A 203 -19.91 -0.03 -11.51
C ARG A 203 -20.57 -0.18 -12.88
N GLU A 204 -19.79 -0.45 -13.92
CA GLU A 204 -20.29 -0.76 -15.27
C GLU A 204 -21.13 -2.04 -15.27
N LEU A 205 -20.67 -3.10 -14.59
CA LEU A 205 -21.43 -4.34 -14.45
C LEU A 205 -22.76 -4.11 -13.74
N ASN A 206 -22.77 -3.31 -12.66
CA ASN A 206 -23.99 -2.96 -11.95
C ASN A 206 -24.97 -2.20 -12.85
N GLU A 207 -24.45 -1.26 -13.65
CA GLU A 207 -25.28 -0.48 -14.56
C GLU A 207 -25.84 -1.35 -15.71
N ASN A 208 -25.04 -2.27 -16.23
CA ASN A 208 -25.49 -3.28 -17.19
C ASN A 208 -26.57 -4.18 -16.59
N GLN A 209 -26.38 -4.66 -15.35
CA GLN A 209 -27.36 -5.49 -14.65
C GLN A 209 -28.65 -4.72 -14.37
N ARG A 210 -28.57 -3.46 -13.96
CA ARG A 210 -29.75 -2.58 -13.80
C ARG A 210 -30.49 -2.42 -15.13
N THR A 211 -29.76 -2.22 -16.22
CA THR A 211 -30.34 -2.10 -17.56
C THR A 211 -31.02 -3.41 -18.00
N GLU A 212 -30.37 -4.56 -17.82
CA GLU A 212 -30.94 -5.87 -18.13
C GLU A 212 -32.16 -6.20 -17.25
N LEU A 213 -32.12 -5.83 -15.96
CA LEU A 213 -33.25 -6.01 -15.05
C LEU A 213 -34.43 -5.12 -15.47
N ALA A 214 -34.18 -3.87 -15.86
CA ALA A 214 -35.22 -3.00 -16.42
C ALA A 214 -35.81 -3.56 -17.73
N LYS A 215 -34.97 -4.08 -18.64
CA LYS A 215 -35.45 -4.77 -19.86
C LYS A 215 -36.30 -6.00 -19.52
N ALA A 216 -35.88 -6.80 -18.53
CA ALA A 216 -36.60 -7.98 -18.10
C ALA A 216 -37.95 -7.61 -17.45
N GLN A 217 -37.99 -6.55 -16.63
CA GLN A 217 -39.22 -5.99 -16.05
C GLN A 217 -40.17 -5.49 -17.15
N LEU A 218 -39.69 -4.72 -18.14
CA LEU A 218 -40.51 -4.27 -19.27
C LEU A 218 -41.06 -5.45 -20.08
N LYS A 219 -40.27 -6.51 -20.30
CA LYS A 219 -40.75 -7.75 -20.94
C LYS A 219 -41.81 -8.45 -20.10
N LEU A 220 -41.63 -8.52 -18.78
CA LEU A 220 -42.62 -9.08 -17.86
C LEU A 220 -43.92 -8.29 -17.88
N GLU A 221 -43.85 -6.96 -17.85
CA GLU A 221 -45.00 -6.06 -17.96
C GLU A 221 -45.70 -6.20 -19.33
N SER A 222 -44.94 -6.25 -20.42
CA SER A 222 -45.47 -6.48 -21.77
C SER A 222 -46.15 -7.85 -21.88
N ASN A 223 -45.52 -8.92 -21.35
CA ASN A 223 -46.13 -10.25 -21.29
C ASN A 223 -47.38 -10.25 -20.41
N ALA A 224 -47.38 -9.55 -19.27
CA ALA A 224 -48.55 -9.42 -18.41
C ALA A 224 -49.70 -8.71 -19.16
N SER A 225 -49.41 -7.63 -19.88
CA SER A 225 -50.38 -6.94 -20.75
C SER A 225 -50.91 -7.86 -21.85
N LEU A 226 -50.03 -8.60 -22.54
CA LEU A 226 -50.44 -9.59 -23.55
C LEU A 226 -51.31 -10.69 -22.95
N VAL A 227 -51.00 -11.17 -21.75
CA VAL A 227 -51.82 -12.16 -21.05
C VAL A 227 -53.19 -11.56 -20.69
N VAL A 228 -53.26 -10.30 -20.26
CA VAL A 228 -54.52 -9.59 -20.04
C VAL A 228 -55.31 -9.49 -21.35
N GLU A 229 -54.70 -9.03 -22.45
CA GLU A 229 -55.33 -8.96 -23.77
C GLU A 229 -55.81 -10.32 -24.27
N ILE A 230 -55.02 -11.39 -24.08
CA ILE A 230 -55.41 -12.75 -24.44
C ILE A 230 -56.57 -13.20 -23.57
N LYS A 231 -56.57 -12.91 -22.26
CA LYS A 231 -57.69 -13.22 -21.37
C LYS A 231 -58.95 -12.45 -21.76
N GLU A 232 -58.84 -11.17 -22.11
CA GLU A 232 -59.96 -10.36 -22.61
C GLU A 232 -60.49 -10.90 -23.93
N ARG A 233 -59.61 -11.24 -24.89
CA ARG A 233 -60.00 -11.90 -26.14
C ARG A 233 -60.62 -13.27 -25.91
N ALA A 234 -60.09 -14.05 -24.98
CA ALA A 234 -60.64 -15.34 -24.60
C ALA A 234 -62.02 -15.15 -23.98
N ALA A 235 -62.22 -14.17 -23.09
CA ALA A 235 -63.51 -13.84 -22.51
C ALA A 235 -64.52 -13.36 -23.57
N VAL A 236 -64.11 -12.50 -24.51
CA VAL A 236 -64.95 -12.08 -25.64
C VAL A 236 -65.26 -13.24 -26.57
N SER A 237 -64.30 -14.13 -26.83
CA SER A 237 -64.52 -15.33 -27.63
C SER A 237 -65.45 -16.32 -26.92
N GLU A 238 -65.32 -16.44 -25.60
CA GLU A 238 -66.17 -17.26 -24.75
C GLU A 238 -67.59 -16.69 -24.73
N GLU A 239 -67.74 -15.37 -24.58
CA GLU A 239 -69.01 -14.64 -24.69
C GLU A 239 -69.62 -14.76 -26.09
N GLN A 240 -68.82 -14.69 -27.16
CA GLN A 240 -69.30 -14.94 -28.52
C GLN A 240 -69.70 -16.40 -28.73
N SER A 241 -69.00 -17.34 -28.09
CA SER A 241 -69.32 -18.76 -28.15
C SER A 241 -70.60 -19.07 -27.39
N THR A 242 -70.81 -18.49 -26.20
CA THR A 242 -72.05 -18.62 -25.43
C THR A 242 -73.20 -17.92 -26.12
N LEU A 243 -72.99 -16.75 -26.74
CA LEU A 243 -74.00 -16.09 -27.58
C LEU A 243 -74.32 -16.91 -28.84
N ARG A 244 -73.33 -17.57 -29.46
CA ARG A 244 -73.57 -18.51 -30.56
C ARG A 244 -74.35 -19.73 -30.10
N VAL A 245 -74.02 -20.29 -28.93
CA VAL A 245 -74.77 -21.39 -28.32
C VAL A 245 -76.20 -20.95 -28.03
N GLN A 246 -76.42 -19.78 -27.42
CA GLN A 246 -77.76 -19.22 -27.20
C GLN A 246 -78.52 -18.99 -28.51
N LYS A 247 -77.88 -18.44 -29.56
CA LYS A 247 -78.53 -18.28 -30.88
C LYS A 247 -78.84 -19.62 -31.55
N LEU A 248 -77.99 -20.62 -31.36
CA LEU A 248 -78.23 -21.99 -31.81
C LEU A 248 -79.36 -22.65 -31.01
N GLU A 249 -79.44 -22.42 -29.70
CA GLU A 249 -80.52 -22.86 -28.83
C GLU A 249 -81.85 -22.18 -29.20
N GLU A 250 -81.85 -20.88 -29.49
CA GLU A 250 -83.03 -20.16 -30.01
C GLU A 250 -83.44 -20.68 -31.38
N SER A 251 -82.47 -20.97 -32.24
CA SER A 251 -82.74 -21.55 -33.56
C SER A 251 -83.24 -22.99 -33.43
N LEU A 252 -82.72 -23.78 -32.49
CA LEU A 252 -83.21 -25.13 -32.14
C LEU A 252 -84.61 -25.07 -31.52
N SER A 253 -84.92 -24.08 -30.69
CA SER A 253 -86.26 -23.92 -30.12
C SER A 253 -87.26 -23.52 -31.21
N LYS A 254 -86.87 -22.62 -32.13
CA LYS A 254 -87.66 -22.27 -33.33
C LYS A 254 -87.87 -23.48 -34.23
N LEU A 255 -86.81 -24.23 -34.54
CA LEU A 255 -86.88 -25.45 -35.35
C LEU A 255 -87.71 -26.54 -34.65
N SER A 256 -87.64 -26.63 -33.32
CA SER A 256 -88.47 -27.54 -32.52
C SER A 256 -89.94 -27.11 -32.55
N THR A 257 -90.24 -25.82 -32.48
CA THR A 257 -91.62 -25.32 -32.66
C THR A 257 -92.14 -25.53 -34.07
N GLU A 258 -91.30 -25.36 -35.10
CA GLU A 258 -91.65 -25.71 -36.49
C GLU A 258 -91.83 -27.21 -36.66
N HIS A 259 -90.96 -28.04 -36.09
CA HIS A 259 -91.08 -29.50 -36.14
C HIS A 259 -92.33 -29.99 -35.41
N ASN A 260 -92.69 -29.38 -34.29
CA ASN A 260 -93.93 -29.68 -33.57
C ASN A 260 -95.16 -29.22 -34.37
N ASN A 261 -95.10 -28.07 -35.04
CA ASN A 261 -96.17 -27.61 -35.93
C ASN A 261 -96.32 -28.50 -37.17
N LEU A 262 -95.22 -28.87 -37.82
CA LEU A 262 -95.19 -29.83 -38.92
C LEU A 262 -95.68 -31.21 -38.49
N THR A 263 -95.34 -31.68 -37.29
CA THR A 263 -95.85 -32.95 -36.73
C THR A 263 -97.36 -32.87 -36.48
N ARG A 264 -97.86 -31.70 -36.06
CA ARG A 264 -99.30 -31.44 -35.87
C ARG A 264 -100.04 -31.37 -37.21
N GLU A 265 -99.45 -30.74 -38.22
CA GLU A 265 -99.98 -30.74 -39.59
C GLU A 265 -99.91 -32.13 -40.23
N LEU A 266 -98.87 -32.91 -39.95
CA LEU A 266 -98.74 -34.29 -40.40
C LEU A 266 -99.81 -35.19 -39.74
N ALA A 267 -100.14 -34.96 -38.47
CA ALA A 267 -101.24 -35.66 -37.78
C ALA A 267 -102.61 -35.27 -38.37
N VAL A 268 -102.85 -33.98 -38.61
CA VAL A 268 -104.10 -33.49 -39.24
C VAL A 268 -104.24 -33.97 -40.69
N THR A 269 -103.14 -34.09 -41.44
CA THR A 269 -103.16 -34.66 -42.79
C THR A 269 -103.27 -36.18 -42.79
N LYS A 270 -102.69 -36.90 -41.82
CA LYS A 270 -102.93 -38.34 -41.60
C LYS A 270 -104.39 -38.65 -41.27
N GLU A 271 -105.03 -37.80 -40.46
CA GLU A 271 -106.42 -37.97 -40.06
C GLU A 271 -107.39 -37.61 -41.18
N LYS A 272 -107.05 -36.61 -42.02
CA LYS A 272 -107.75 -36.30 -43.28
C LYS A 272 -107.50 -37.33 -44.39
N LEU A 273 -106.36 -38.01 -44.41
CA LEU A 273 -106.11 -39.13 -45.33
C LEU A 273 -106.88 -40.37 -44.88
N LYS A 274 -106.91 -40.66 -43.57
CA LYS A 274 -107.68 -41.78 -43.02
C LYS A 274 -109.19 -41.60 -43.22
N SER A 275 -109.72 -40.38 -43.04
CA SER A 275 -111.13 -40.10 -43.36
C SER A 275 -111.44 -40.13 -44.86
N LYS A 276 -110.46 -39.86 -45.73
CA LYS A 276 -110.59 -40.05 -47.18
C LYS A 276 -110.48 -41.53 -47.59
N ASP A 277 -109.61 -42.31 -46.96
CA ASP A 277 -109.50 -43.76 -47.20
C ASP A 277 -110.77 -44.49 -46.72
N ASP A 278 -111.36 -44.10 -45.59
CA ASP A 278 -112.63 -44.65 -45.12
C ASP A 278 -113.81 -44.26 -46.04
N LEU A 279 -113.77 -43.06 -46.64
CA LEU A 279 -114.76 -42.61 -47.63
C LEU A 279 -114.60 -43.33 -48.99
N VAL A 280 -113.36 -43.63 -49.38
CA VAL A 280 -113.04 -44.38 -50.60
C VAL A 280 -113.39 -45.86 -50.44
N LEU A 281 -113.11 -46.49 -49.28
CA LEU A 281 -113.53 -47.87 -48.98
C LEU A 281 -115.05 -48.01 -48.91
N SER A 282 -115.76 -47.02 -48.37
CA SER A 282 -117.24 -46.98 -48.41
C SER A 282 -117.77 -46.79 -49.83
N SER A 283 -117.11 -46.01 -50.67
CA SER A 283 -117.50 -45.79 -52.07
C SER A 283 -117.18 -47.01 -52.94
N LEU A 284 -116.05 -47.70 -52.70
CA LEU A 284 -115.67 -48.92 -53.42
C LEU A 284 -116.65 -50.07 -53.13
N ASN A 285 -117.07 -50.25 -51.88
CA ASN A 285 -118.10 -51.23 -51.51
C ASN A 285 -119.47 -50.93 -52.15
N GLN A 286 -119.82 -49.65 -52.32
CA GLN A 286 -121.03 -49.25 -53.04
C GLN A 286 -120.92 -49.49 -54.55
N TYR A 287 -119.73 -49.32 -55.15
CA TYR A 287 -119.49 -49.64 -56.57
C TYR A 287 -119.43 -51.16 -56.82
N GLU A 288 -118.89 -51.96 -55.89
CA GLU A 288 -118.90 -53.43 -56.01
C GLU A 288 -120.31 -54.02 -55.89
N GLN A 289 -121.15 -53.48 -55.00
CA GLN A 289 -122.58 -53.83 -54.95
C GLN A 289 -123.34 -53.37 -56.21
N ALA A 290 -123.00 -52.22 -56.78
CA ALA A 290 -123.59 -51.74 -58.03
C ALA A 290 -123.20 -52.61 -59.24
N ILE A 291 -121.96 -53.09 -59.32
CA ILE A 291 -121.48 -53.99 -60.39
C ILE A 291 -122.09 -55.39 -60.27
N GLN A 292 -122.26 -55.91 -59.05
CA GLN A 292 -122.99 -57.17 -58.83
C GLN A 292 -124.47 -57.04 -59.20
N ASN A 293 -125.13 -55.93 -58.85
CA ASN A 293 -126.52 -55.65 -59.25
C ASN A 293 -126.69 -55.41 -60.75
N GLU A 294 -125.73 -54.77 -61.43
CA GLU A 294 -125.74 -54.58 -62.89
C GLU A 294 -125.58 -55.92 -63.63
N SER A 295 -124.73 -56.82 -63.13
CA SER A 295 -124.56 -58.16 -63.71
C SER A 295 -125.78 -59.07 -63.51
N ALA A 296 -126.52 -58.90 -62.42
CA ALA A 296 -127.80 -59.57 -62.16
C ALA A 296 -128.93 -59.00 -63.05
N LEU A 297 -128.97 -57.67 -63.26
CA LEU A 297 -129.93 -57.01 -64.16
C LEU A 297 -129.67 -57.33 -65.63
N ARG A 298 -128.42 -57.43 -66.08
CA ARG A 298 -128.09 -57.84 -67.46
C ARG A 298 -128.51 -59.28 -67.77
N ARG A 299 -128.36 -60.22 -66.82
CA ARG A 299 -128.87 -61.59 -66.98
C ARG A 299 -130.40 -61.64 -67.01
N LEU A 300 -131.08 -60.83 -66.19
CA LEU A 300 -132.53 -60.74 -66.19
C LEU A 300 -133.08 -60.10 -67.49
N VAL A 301 -132.37 -59.11 -68.05
CA VAL A 301 -132.73 -58.47 -69.33
C VAL A 301 -132.50 -59.42 -70.51
N GLU A 302 -131.41 -60.19 -70.53
CA GLU A 302 -131.17 -61.19 -71.58
C GLU A 302 -132.15 -62.38 -71.52
N GLU A 303 -132.60 -62.76 -70.32
CA GLU A 303 -133.62 -63.79 -70.11
C GLU A 303 -135.02 -63.28 -70.50
N LYS A 304 -135.35 -62.02 -70.17
CA LYS A 304 -136.60 -61.38 -70.60
C LYS A 304 -136.64 -61.07 -72.10
N ASP A 305 -135.52 -60.73 -72.74
CA ASP A 305 -135.43 -60.54 -74.19
C ASP A 305 -135.49 -61.87 -74.98
N ARG A 306 -135.17 -62.99 -74.34
CA ARG A 306 -135.41 -64.35 -74.89
C ARG A 306 -136.88 -64.73 -74.78
N GLU A 307 -137.50 -64.52 -73.61
CA GLU A 307 -138.94 -64.74 -73.40
C GLU A 307 -139.79 -63.82 -74.30
N GLN A 308 -139.38 -62.57 -74.50
CA GLN A 308 -140.10 -61.61 -75.34
C GLN A 308 -139.98 -61.94 -76.84
N ARG A 309 -138.87 -62.55 -77.28
CA ARG A 309 -138.73 -63.10 -78.64
C ARG A 309 -139.55 -64.37 -78.85
N GLU A 310 -139.65 -65.25 -77.85
CA GLU A 310 -140.54 -66.43 -77.91
C GLU A 310 -142.02 -66.05 -77.85
N LEU A 311 -142.40 -65.05 -77.06
CA LEU A 311 -143.78 -64.53 -77.00
C LEU A 311 -144.16 -63.80 -78.30
N ARG A 312 -143.24 -63.06 -78.94
CA ARG A 312 -143.47 -62.49 -80.27
C ARG A 312 -143.60 -63.57 -81.35
N SER A 313 -142.76 -64.61 -81.32
CA SER A 313 -142.91 -65.76 -82.23
C SER A 313 -144.22 -66.54 -82.02
N LYS A 314 -144.74 -66.60 -80.78
CA LYS A 314 -146.04 -67.19 -80.49
C LYS A 314 -147.21 -66.27 -80.90
N LEU A 315 -147.05 -64.95 -80.75
CA LEU A 315 -148.04 -63.96 -81.19
C LEU A 315 -148.17 -63.90 -82.71
N ASP A 316 -147.06 -64.02 -83.45
CA ASP A 316 -147.06 -64.06 -84.91
C ASP A 316 -147.71 -65.34 -85.46
N ARG A 317 -147.56 -66.48 -84.76
CA ARG A 317 -148.29 -67.73 -85.10
C ARG A 317 -149.78 -67.62 -84.81
N VAL A 318 -150.17 -67.01 -83.70
CA VAL A 318 -151.58 -66.81 -83.34
C VAL A 318 -152.27 -65.78 -84.25
N THR A 319 -151.57 -64.75 -84.72
CA THR A 319 -152.12 -63.81 -85.72
C THR A 319 -152.20 -64.41 -87.12
N GLN A 320 -151.32 -65.33 -87.46
CA GLN A 320 -151.40 -66.10 -88.71
C GLN A 320 -152.54 -67.15 -88.67
N ASP A 321 -152.79 -67.75 -87.52
CA ASP A 321 -153.93 -68.65 -87.28
C ASP A 321 -155.27 -67.88 -87.20
N ASP A 322 -155.29 -66.66 -86.65
CA ASP A 322 -156.46 -65.76 -86.65
C ASP A 322 -156.80 -65.23 -88.06
N ALA A 323 -155.78 -64.92 -88.88
CA ALA A 323 -155.99 -64.59 -90.28
C ALA A 323 -156.52 -65.79 -91.10
N SER A 324 -156.11 -67.02 -90.76
CA SER A 324 -156.62 -68.25 -91.39
C SER A 324 -158.06 -68.57 -90.95
N ALA A 325 -158.38 -68.36 -89.66
CA ALA A 325 -159.73 -68.50 -89.12
C ALA A 325 -160.70 -67.43 -89.66
N GLN A 326 -160.26 -66.18 -89.83
CA GLN A 326 -161.06 -65.12 -90.45
C GLN A 326 -161.31 -65.37 -91.95
N ALA A 327 -160.36 -65.98 -92.66
CA ALA A 327 -160.54 -66.39 -94.06
C ALA A 327 -161.53 -67.56 -94.21
N GLU A 328 -161.59 -68.49 -93.24
CA GLU A 328 -162.62 -69.53 -93.19
C GLU A 328 -164.00 -68.99 -92.74
N LEU A 329 -164.02 -68.02 -91.83
CA LEU A 329 -165.25 -67.34 -91.42
C LEU A 329 -165.89 -66.57 -92.58
N LEU A 330 -165.09 -65.91 -93.43
CA LEU A 330 -165.57 -65.21 -94.63
C LEU A 330 -166.15 -66.17 -95.68
N LYS A 331 -165.56 -67.37 -95.87
CA LYS A 331 -166.13 -68.42 -96.73
C LYS A 331 -167.44 -68.99 -96.19
N LEU A 332 -167.61 -69.05 -94.87
CA LEU A 332 -168.85 -69.46 -94.21
C LEU A 332 -169.93 -68.38 -94.30
N ILE A 333 -169.55 -67.10 -94.26
CA ILE A 333 -170.46 -65.96 -94.45
C ILE A 333 -170.96 -65.88 -95.90
N GLU A 334 -170.10 -66.15 -96.91
CA GLU A 334 -170.55 -66.28 -98.31
C GLU A 334 -171.55 -67.43 -98.48
N LYS A 335 -171.26 -68.62 -97.91
CA LYS A 335 -172.21 -69.74 -97.92
C LYS A 335 -173.52 -69.45 -97.17
N GLN A 336 -173.47 -68.64 -96.11
CA GLN A 336 -174.66 -68.20 -95.39
C GLN A 336 -175.48 -67.18 -96.19
N GLY A 337 -174.81 -66.35 -97.01
CA GLY A 337 -175.45 -65.45 -97.97
C GLY A 337 -176.21 -66.19 -99.06
N GLU A 338 -175.62 -67.25 -99.61
CA GLU A 338 -176.28 -68.13 -100.61
C GLU A 338 -177.50 -68.86 -100.02
N LEU A 339 -177.40 -69.32 -98.76
CA LEU A 339 -178.53 -69.92 -98.03
C LEU A 339 -179.64 -68.91 -97.72
N LYS A 340 -179.31 -67.65 -97.45
CA LYS A 340 -180.29 -66.57 -97.28
C LYS A 340 -180.98 -66.20 -98.60
N GLN A 341 -180.27 -66.18 -99.72
CA GLN A 341 -180.88 -66.00 -101.04
C GLN A 341 -181.83 -67.15 -101.39
N MET A 342 -181.51 -68.39 -101.01
CA MET A 342 -182.45 -69.51 -101.16
C MET A 342 -183.66 -69.43 -100.22
N LEU A 343 -183.51 -68.87 -99.01
CA LEU A 343 -184.64 -68.70 -98.08
C LEU A 343 -185.58 -67.59 -98.51
N VAL A 344 -185.06 -66.46 -99.01
CA VAL A 344 -185.91 -65.38 -99.55
C VAL A 344 -186.64 -65.83 -100.81
N TYR A 345 -185.97 -66.58 -101.70
CA TYR A 345 -186.61 -67.20 -102.86
C TYR A 345 -187.70 -68.21 -102.46
N ARG A 346 -187.57 -68.86 -101.29
CA ARG A 346 -188.59 -69.73 -100.71
C ARG A 346 -189.73 -68.95 -100.06
N ASP A 347 -189.45 -67.83 -99.41
CA ASP A 347 -190.46 -66.96 -98.82
C ASP A 347 -191.28 -66.24 -99.91
N GLU A 348 -190.65 -65.91 -101.05
CA GLU A 348 -191.34 -65.47 -102.28
C GLU A 348 -192.29 -66.55 -102.81
N GLN A 349 -191.89 -67.84 -102.81
CA GLN A 349 -192.80 -68.94 -103.16
C GLN A 349 -193.89 -69.21 -102.12
N ILE A 350 -193.62 -69.01 -100.83
CA ILE A 350 -194.61 -69.21 -99.76
C ILE A 350 -195.65 -68.08 -99.76
N ALA A 351 -195.24 -66.84 -100.04
CA ALA A 351 -196.16 -65.72 -100.17
C ALA A 351 -197.00 -65.82 -101.47
N GLU A 352 -196.42 -66.28 -102.59
CA GLU A 352 -197.17 -66.62 -103.80
C GLU A 352 -198.16 -67.78 -103.58
N MET A 353 -197.85 -68.75 -102.69
CA MET A 353 -198.83 -69.74 -102.22
C MET A 353 -199.90 -69.14 -101.28
N GLN A 354 -199.57 -68.10 -100.52
CA GLN A 354 -200.55 -67.39 -99.67
C GLN A 354 -201.42 -66.41 -100.47
N GLN A 355 -201.00 -66.06 -101.69
CA GLN A 355 -201.87 -65.53 -102.74
C GLN A 355 -203.00 -66.52 -103.12
N ALA A 356 -202.89 -67.81 -102.81
CA ALA A 356 -203.83 -68.83 -103.31
C ALA A 356 -204.86 -69.37 -102.29
N LEU A 357 -204.77 -69.03 -101.00
CA LEU A 357 -205.54 -69.74 -99.95
C LEU A 357 -206.62 -68.94 -99.21
N THR A 358 -206.70 -67.61 -99.38
CA THR A 358 -207.80 -66.81 -98.79
C THR A 358 -208.39 -65.79 -99.76
N ALA A 359 -208.40 -66.12 -101.06
CA ALA A 359 -209.54 -65.83 -101.90
C ALA A 359 -210.59 -66.93 -101.66
N LYS A 360 -211.55 -66.68 -100.77
CA LYS A 360 -212.86 -67.36 -100.74
C LYS A 360 -213.90 -66.52 -100.04
#